data_AF-A0A960E6B1-F1
#
_entry.id   AF-A0A960E6B1-F1
#
_cell.length_a   1.000
_cell.length_b   1.000
_cell.length_c   1.000
_cell.angle_alpha   90.00
_cell.angle_beta   90.00
_cell.angle_gamma   90.00
#
_symmetry.space_group_name_H-M   'P 1'
#
loop_
_entity.id
_entity.type
_entity.pdbx_description
1 polymer ?
#
loop_
_entity_poly.entity_id
_entity_poly.type
_entity_poly.pdbx_seq_one_letter_code
_entity_poly.pdbx_strand_id
1 'polypeptide(L)'
;MGPDRGAPAHGSARGTGLTSTERFEDAVRQHSGRVLAALVGRFRDLHLAEESLQDAWLAAAEHWPVDGWHDRPDSWVYAVAARRALDAIKADQRRGRREHVAHAEADRRDLDELDRRRERWDSGIDDDRLRLIFTCCHPVLDLEAQVALTLRSVAWLTTDEIA
;
A
#
# COMPACT_ATOMS: atom_id res chain seq x y z
N MET A 1 45.02 74.01 -5.32
CA MET A 1 43.94 74.45 -6.23
C MET A 1 43.78 73.37 -7.28
N GLY A 2 42.67 72.63 -7.26
CA GLY A 2 42.36 71.60 -8.28
C GLY A 2 42.16 72.21 -9.68
N PRO A 3 41.97 71.40 -10.72
CA PRO A 3 40.74 70.60 -10.82
C PRO A 3 40.87 69.17 -11.43
N ASP A 4 39.92 68.33 -11.02
CA ASP A 4 39.06 67.44 -11.81
C ASP A 4 39.58 66.80 -13.12
N ARG A 5 39.57 65.45 -13.20
CA ARG A 5 38.82 64.68 -14.21
C ARG A 5 39.07 63.17 -14.12
N GLY A 6 37.96 62.43 -14.06
CA GLY A 6 37.80 61.21 -14.86
C GLY A 6 38.08 59.88 -14.16
N ALA A 7 37.12 59.40 -13.39
CA ALA A 7 36.94 57.97 -13.22
C ALA A 7 36.50 57.35 -14.56
N PRO A 8 37.08 56.20 -14.98
CA PRO A 8 36.31 55.20 -15.68
C PRO A 8 35.75 54.22 -14.65
N ALA A 9 34.43 54.23 -14.53
CA ALA A 9 33.69 53.13 -13.94
C ALA A 9 34.07 51.85 -14.69
N HIS A 10 34.91 51.02 -14.08
CA HIS A 10 34.93 49.61 -14.42
C HIS A 10 33.63 49.03 -13.88
N GLY A 11 32.60 49.12 -14.71
CA GLY A 11 31.43 48.28 -14.62
C GLY A 11 31.92 46.85 -14.68
N SER A 12 32.22 46.30 -13.50
CA SER A 12 32.48 44.88 -13.31
C SER A 12 31.26 44.17 -13.89
N ALA A 13 31.49 43.52 -15.02
CA ALA A 13 30.55 42.62 -15.62
C ALA A 13 30.12 41.65 -14.52
N ARG A 14 28.89 41.83 -14.05
CA ARG A 14 28.20 40.82 -13.23
C ARG A 14 28.07 39.60 -14.12
N GLY A 15 29.07 38.73 -14.08
CA GLY A 15 28.99 37.40 -14.61
C GLY A 15 27.84 36.72 -13.88
N THR A 16 26.70 36.62 -14.54
CA THR A 16 25.57 35.80 -14.11
C THR A 16 25.97 34.34 -14.29
N GLY A 17 26.88 33.86 -13.45
CA GLY A 17 27.02 32.44 -13.21
C GLY A 17 25.75 32.01 -12.49
N LEU A 18 24.89 31.26 -13.19
CA LEU A 18 23.74 30.60 -12.56
C LEU A 18 24.24 29.89 -11.31
N THR A 19 23.62 30.16 -10.18
CA THR A 19 23.86 29.41 -8.95
C THR A 19 23.52 27.93 -9.21
N SER A 20 24.18 27.01 -8.49
CA SER A 20 23.89 25.58 -8.63
C SER A 20 22.40 25.27 -8.42
N THR A 21 21.73 26.05 -7.57
CA THR A 21 20.28 25.98 -7.33
C THR A 21 19.47 26.40 -8.55
N GLU A 22 19.76 27.54 -9.17
CA GLU A 22 19.04 28.00 -10.38
C GLU A 22 19.19 27.01 -11.54
N ARG A 23 20.39 26.44 -11.72
CA ARG A 23 20.63 25.39 -12.72
C ARG A 23 19.80 24.13 -12.45
N PHE A 24 19.58 23.79 -11.17
CA PHE A 24 18.75 22.67 -10.76
C PHE A 24 17.28 22.90 -11.04
N GLU A 25 16.76 24.05 -10.62
CA GLU A 25 15.37 24.41 -10.89
C GLU A 25 15.07 24.43 -12.39
N ASP A 26 15.99 24.95 -13.20
CA ASP A 26 15.84 24.93 -14.66
C ASP A 26 15.80 23.51 -15.23
N ALA A 27 16.68 22.62 -14.76
CA ALA A 27 16.66 21.21 -15.18
C ALA A 27 15.33 20.52 -14.78
N VAL A 28 14.85 20.77 -13.56
CA VAL A 28 13.56 20.24 -13.09
C VAL A 28 12.42 20.75 -13.97
N ARG A 29 12.34 22.07 -14.21
CA ARG A 29 11.30 22.68 -15.04
C ARG A 29 11.33 22.18 -16.49
N GLN A 30 12.52 22.01 -17.07
CA GLN A 30 12.66 21.61 -18.48
C GLN A 30 12.39 20.12 -18.73
N HIS A 31 12.69 19.25 -17.76
CA HIS A 31 12.73 17.80 -18.01
C HIS A 31 11.60 17.03 -17.33
N SER A 32 11.03 17.51 -16.21
CA SER A 32 10.09 16.73 -15.41
C SER A 32 8.86 16.25 -16.18
N GLY A 33 8.23 17.13 -16.98
CA GLY A 33 7.03 16.75 -17.74
C GLY A 33 7.30 15.64 -18.77
N ARG A 34 8.42 15.70 -19.49
CA ARG A 34 8.80 14.69 -20.49
C ARG A 34 9.17 13.36 -19.84
N VAL A 35 9.93 13.41 -18.74
CA VAL A 35 10.34 12.20 -18.01
C VAL A 35 9.12 11.53 -17.36
N LEU A 36 8.23 12.30 -16.74
CA LEU A 36 6.98 11.80 -16.16
C LEU A 36 6.13 11.11 -17.22
N ALA A 37 5.90 11.75 -18.38
CA ALA A 37 5.12 11.15 -19.47
C ALA A 37 5.72 9.81 -19.95
N ALA A 38 7.05 9.71 -20.04
CA ALA A 38 7.74 8.47 -20.39
C ALA A 38 7.58 7.37 -19.33
N LEU A 39 7.64 7.73 -18.04
CA LEU A 39 7.44 6.80 -16.93
C LEU A 39 5.99 6.30 -16.89
N VAL A 40 5.00 7.20 -17.01
CA VAL A 40 3.58 6.85 -17.07
C VAL A 40 3.29 5.94 -18.27
N GLY A 41 3.88 6.24 -19.43
CA GLY A 41 3.74 5.38 -20.62
C GLY A 41 4.31 3.98 -20.42
N ARG A 42 5.40 3.84 -19.64
CA ARG A 42 6.06 2.57 -19.34
C ARG A 42 5.34 1.74 -18.27
N PHE A 43 5.02 2.36 -17.14
CA PHE A 43 4.52 1.66 -15.96
C PHE A 43 2.98 1.66 -15.87
N ARG A 44 2.30 2.51 -16.65
CA ARG A 44 0.84 2.65 -16.66
C ARG A 44 0.23 2.99 -15.29
N ASP A 45 1.04 3.57 -14.43
CA ASP A 45 0.68 4.03 -13.08
C ASP A 45 1.23 5.43 -12.90
N LEU A 46 0.33 6.41 -12.73
CA LEU A 46 0.70 7.81 -12.54
C LEU A 46 1.36 8.05 -11.18
N HIS A 47 0.82 7.44 -10.13
CA HIS A 47 1.28 7.68 -8.78
C HIS A 47 2.69 7.13 -8.59
N LEU A 48 2.92 5.88 -9.00
CA LEU A 48 4.24 5.27 -8.98
C LEU A 48 5.27 6.07 -9.80
N ALA A 49 4.86 6.56 -10.97
CA ALA A 49 5.73 7.35 -11.83
C ALA A 49 6.11 8.70 -11.21
N GLU A 50 5.14 9.40 -10.59
CA GLU A 50 5.37 10.67 -9.92
C GLU A 50 6.29 10.52 -8.71
N GLU A 51 6.00 9.57 -7.83
CA GLU A 51 6.81 9.29 -6.64
C GLU A 51 8.25 8.94 -7.03
N SER A 52 8.42 8.04 -8.01
CA SER A 52 9.74 7.64 -8.50
C SER A 52 10.51 8.79 -9.15
N LEU A 53 9.82 9.72 -9.82
CA LEU A 53 10.43 10.89 -10.43
C LEU A 53 10.91 11.89 -9.36
N GLN A 54 10.08 12.15 -8.34
CA GLN A 54 10.44 13.02 -7.22
C GLN A 54 11.67 12.47 -6.49
N ASP A 55 11.68 11.17 -6.21
CA ASP A 55 12.82 10.45 -5.62
C ASP A 55 14.11 10.57 -6.44
N ALA A 56 14.00 10.51 -7.77
CA ALA A 56 15.14 10.68 -8.64
C ALA A 56 15.68 12.12 -8.62
N TRP A 57 14.80 13.13 -8.56
CA TRP A 57 15.22 14.52 -8.40
C TRP A 57 15.82 14.81 -7.02
N LEU A 58 15.30 14.19 -5.95
CA LEU A 58 15.91 14.22 -4.63
C LEU A 58 17.34 13.66 -4.68
N ALA A 59 17.53 12.50 -5.29
CA ALA A 59 18.87 11.93 -5.46
C ALA A 59 19.79 12.84 -6.29
N ALA A 60 19.28 13.48 -7.35
CA ALA A 60 20.04 14.46 -8.13
C ALA A 60 20.47 15.67 -7.29
N ALA A 61 19.55 16.22 -6.46
CA ALA A 61 19.82 17.36 -5.60
C ALA A 61 20.92 17.07 -4.57
N GLU A 62 20.97 15.83 -4.07
CA GLU A 62 22.00 15.38 -3.14
C GLU A 62 23.37 15.19 -3.81
N HIS A 63 23.41 14.58 -5.00
CA HIS A 63 24.66 14.09 -5.60
C HIS A 63 25.30 15.09 -6.59
N TRP A 64 24.53 15.78 -7.42
CA TRP A 64 25.09 16.65 -8.47
C TRP A 64 25.94 17.82 -7.96
N PRO A 65 25.67 18.45 -6.80
CA PRO A 65 26.56 19.47 -6.25
C PRO A 65 27.97 18.94 -5.89
N VAL A 66 28.08 17.64 -5.58
CA VAL A 66 29.33 17.00 -5.14
C VAL A 66 30.03 16.29 -6.29
N ASP A 67 29.29 15.46 -7.03
CA ASP A 67 29.80 14.59 -8.10
C ASP A 67 29.87 15.31 -9.45
N GLY A 68 29.25 16.48 -9.55
CA GLY A 68 29.13 17.25 -10.78
C GLY A 68 27.86 16.96 -11.56
N TRP A 69 27.58 17.86 -12.50
CA TRP A 69 26.37 17.82 -13.32
C TRP A 69 26.53 16.85 -14.49
N HIS A 70 25.49 16.07 -14.77
CA HIS A 70 25.44 15.25 -15.98
C HIS A 70 25.11 16.08 -17.24
N ASP A 71 25.70 15.68 -18.38
CA ASP A 71 25.44 16.29 -19.69
C ASP A 71 24.00 16.05 -20.20
N ARG A 72 23.38 14.95 -19.75
CA ARG A 72 22.00 14.55 -20.09
C ARG A 72 21.20 14.29 -18.81
N PRO A 73 20.79 15.34 -18.08
CA PRO A 73 20.10 15.20 -16.80
C PRO A 73 18.78 14.43 -16.91
N ASP A 74 18.05 14.63 -18.01
CA ASP A 74 16.78 13.92 -18.28
C ASP A 74 16.94 12.40 -18.35
N SER A 75 17.99 11.92 -18.99
CA SER A 75 18.28 10.50 -19.18
C SER A 75 18.70 9.84 -17.87
N TRP A 76 19.50 10.55 -17.08
CA TRP A 76 19.90 10.08 -15.75
C TRP A 76 18.70 9.99 -14.81
N VAL A 77 17.88 11.05 -14.73
CA VAL A 77 16.69 11.09 -13.89
C VAL A 77 15.71 9.99 -14.30
N TYR A 78 15.46 9.80 -15.60
CA TYR A 78 14.63 8.69 -16.08
C TYR A 78 15.17 7.32 -15.62
N ALA A 79 16.48 7.08 -15.74
CA ALA A 79 17.08 5.80 -15.37
C ALA A 79 16.94 5.52 -13.86
N VAL A 80 17.20 6.53 -13.02
CA VAL A 80 17.06 6.43 -11.56
C VAL A 80 15.60 6.20 -11.18
N ALA A 81 14.68 6.99 -11.73
CA ALA A 81 13.24 6.86 -11.48
C ALA A 81 12.71 5.49 -11.93
N ALA A 82 13.10 5.01 -13.12
CA ALA A 82 12.68 3.70 -13.62
C ALA A 82 13.18 2.56 -12.73
N ARG A 83 14.38 2.68 -12.14
CA ARG A 83 14.89 1.69 -11.20
C ARG A 83 14.14 1.72 -9.88
N ARG A 84 13.88 2.91 -9.30
CA ARG A 84 13.04 3.10 -8.12
C ARG A 84 11.65 2.49 -8.31
N ALA A 85 10.99 2.76 -9.44
CA ALA A 85 9.69 2.19 -9.78
C ALA A 85 9.71 0.65 -9.83
N LEU A 86 10.73 0.07 -10.47
CA LEU A 86 10.88 -1.39 -10.52
C LEU A 86 11.12 -2.01 -9.13
N ASP A 87 11.88 -1.33 -8.29
CA ASP A 87 12.17 -1.80 -6.94
C ASP A 87 10.92 -1.72 -6.04
N ALA A 88 10.11 -0.67 -6.18
CA ALA A 88 8.80 -0.54 -5.52
C ALA A 88 7.83 -1.65 -5.95
N ILE A 89 7.70 -1.92 -7.26
CA ILE A 89 6.87 -3.03 -7.78
C ILE A 89 7.32 -4.38 -7.21
N LYS A 90 8.64 -4.62 -7.15
CA LYS A 90 9.17 -5.86 -6.58
C LYS A 90 8.91 -5.96 -5.07
N ALA A 91 8.99 -4.85 -4.35
CA ALA A 91 8.73 -4.81 -2.92
C ALA A 91 7.26 -5.14 -2.63
N ASP A 92 6.34 -4.56 -3.41
CA ASP A 92 4.91 -4.83 -3.31
C ASP A 92 4.56 -6.29 -3.60
N GLN A 93 5.09 -6.86 -4.70
CA GLN A 93 4.91 -8.28 -5.02
C GLN A 93 5.42 -9.23 -3.92
N ARG A 94 6.53 -8.89 -3.26
CA ARG A 94 7.05 -9.67 -2.13
C ARG A 94 6.14 -9.57 -0.91
N ARG A 95 5.56 -8.40 -0.66
CA ARG A 95 4.60 -8.17 0.42
C ARG A 95 3.33 -8.99 0.20
N GLY A 96 2.70 -8.87 -0.97
CA GLY A 96 1.51 -9.65 -1.31
C GLY A 96 1.73 -11.16 -1.27
N ARG A 97 2.92 -11.64 -1.70
CA ARG A 97 3.26 -13.07 -1.56
C ARG A 97 3.34 -13.51 -0.09
N ARG A 98 3.92 -12.68 0.79
CA ARG A 98 3.99 -12.99 2.22
C ARG A 98 2.62 -12.98 2.86
N GLU A 99 1.77 -12.03 2.50
CA GLU A 99 0.38 -11.94 2.99
C GLU A 99 -0.43 -13.17 2.55
N HIS A 100 -0.35 -13.57 1.28
CA HIS A 100 -1.01 -14.80 0.80
C HIS A 100 -0.53 -16.05 1.54
N VAL A 101 0.78 -16.18 1.81
CA VAL A 101 1.30 -17.31 2.60
C VAL A 101 0.80 -17.26 4.04
N ALA A 102 0.80 -16.08 4.67
CA ALA A 102 0.29 -15.91 6.03
C ALA A 102 -1.20 -16.22 6.14
N HIS A 103 -2.01 -15.79 5.18
CA HIS A 103 -3.43 -16.12 5.11
C HIS A 103 -3.65 -17.62 4.90
N ALA A 104 -2.94 -18.25 3.97
CA ALA A 104 -3.03 -19.70 3.76
C ALA A 104 -2.62 -20.51 5.00
N GLU A 105 -1.64 -20.04 5.78
CA GLU A 105 -1.28 -20.65 7.06
C GLU A 105 -2.34 -20.43 8.14
N ALA A 106 -2.99 -19.27 8.17
CA ALA A 106 -4.08 -18.97 9.10
C ALA A 106 -5.31 -19.85 8.80
N ASP A 107 -5.73 -19.93 7.53
CA ASP A 107 -6.86 -20.75 7.09
C ASP A 107 -6.65 -22.23 7.46
N ARG A 108 -5.41 -22.75 7.30
CA ARG A 108 -5.09 -24.12 7.71
C ARG A 108 -5.20 -24.32 9.21
N ARG A 109 -4.77 -23.34 10.02
CA ARG A 109 -4.91 -23.41 11.49
C ARG A 109 -6.36 -23.38 11.93
N ASP A 110 -7.18 -22.57 11.27
CA ASP A 110 -8.62 -22.48 11.56
C ASP A 110 -9.34 -23.77 11.21
N LEU A 111 -9.01 -24.39 10.06
CA LEU A 111 -9.52 -25.72 9.69
C LEU A 111 -9.10 -26.79 10.71
N ASP A 112 -7.83 -26.83 11.11
CA ASP A 112 -7.35 -27.77 12.12
C ASP A 112 -8.03 -27.56 13.49
N GLU A 113 -8.40 -26.32 13.84
CA GLU A 113 -9.13 -26.01 15.08
C GLU A 113 -10.61 -26.43 15.00
N LEU A 114 -11.26 -26.23 13.85
CA LEU A 114 -12.62 -26.69 13.61
C LEU A 114 -12.72 -28.22 13.67
N ASP A 115 -11.77 -28.94 13.07
CA ASP A 115 -11.72 -30.41 13.14
C ASP A 115 -11.52 -30.90 14.59
N ARG A 116 -10.60 -30.29 15.34
CA ARG A 116 -10.40 -30.59 16.77
C ARG A 116 -11.63 -30.28 17.63
N ARG A 117 -12.40 -29.24 17.29
CA ARG A 117 -13.67 -28.92 17.97
C ARG A 117 -14.76 -29.94 17.62
N ARG A 118 -14.82 -30.41 16.38
CA ARG A 118 -15.78 -31.41 15.91
C ARG A 118 -15.54 -32.75 16.58
N GLU A 119 -14.29 -33.21 16.66
CA GLU A 119 -13.91 -34.44 17.37
C GLU A 119 -14.26 -34.40 18.86
N ARG A 120 -14.17 -33.23 19.51
CA ARG A 120 -14.57 -33.06 20.92
C ARG A 120 -16.08 -33.09 21.14
N TRP A 121 -16.88 -32.75 20.13
CA TRP A 121 -18.35 -32.79 20.20
C TRP A 121 -18.91 -34.17 19.86
N ASP A 122 -18.12 -35.05 19.25
CA ASP A 122 -18.52 -36.39 18.80
C ASP A 122 -18.32 -37.47 19.88
N SER A 123 -18.08 -37.08 21.14
CA SER A 123 -18.02 -38.01 22.26
C SER A 123 -19.42 -38.47 22.69
N GLY A 124 -20.05 -39.31 21.87
CA GLY A 124 -20.94 -40.38 22.37
C GLY A 124 -22.44 -40.11 22.51
N ILE A 125 -23.09 -39.40 21.59
CA ILE A 125 -24.56 -39.45 21.46
C ILE A 125 -24.91 -39.69 19.98
N ASP A 126 -25.02 -40.98 19.60
CA ASP A 126 -25.45 -41.43 18.27
C ASP A 126 -26.98 -41.53 18.19
N ASP A 127 -27.66 -40.48 18.66
CA ASP A 127 -29.11 -40.32 18.53
C ASP A 127 -29.42 -38.86 18.22
N ASP A 128 -29.64 -38.58 16.93
CA ASP A 128 -29.92 -37.25 16.40
C ASP A 128 -31.15 -36.60 17.05
N ARG A 129 -32.12 -37.42 17.51
CA ARG A 129 -33.32 -36.92 18.18
C ARG A 129 -33.01 -36.47 19.60
N LEU A 130 -32.20 -37.23 20.35
CA LEU A 130 -31.75 -36.80 21.68
C LEU A 130 -30.83 -35.58 21.59
N ARG A 131 -29.98 -35.52 20.57
CA ARG A 131 -29.11 -34.36 20.31
C ARG A 131 -29.93 -33.09 20.05
N LEU A 132 -31.02 -33.20 19.30
CA LEU A 132 -31.94 -32.09 19.07
C LEU A 132 -32.63 -31.66 20.38
N ILE A 133 -33.11 -32.61 21.18
CA ILE A 133 -33.74 -32.32 22.49
C ILE A 133 -32.76 -31.59 23.43
N PHE A 134 -31.51 -32.06 23.56
CA PHE A 134 -30.51 -31.38 24.40
C PHE A 134 -30.14 -29.98 23.90
N THR A 135 -30.12 -29.79 22.59
CA THR A 135 -29.89 -28.47 21.99
C THR A 135 -31.02 -27.51 22.35
N CYS A 136 -32.28 -27.98 22.30
CA CYS A 136 -33.44 -27.19 22.69
C CYS A 136 -33.48 -26.87 24.20
N CYS A 137 -32.93 -27.72 25.07
CA CYS A 137 -32.89 -27.52 26.52
C CYS A 137 -31.60 -26.83 27.04
N HIS A 138 -30.82 -26.20 26.16
CA HIS A 138 -29.51 -25.64 26.54
C HIS A 138 -29.66 -24.40 27.44
N PRO A 139 -28.96 -24.29 28.59
CA PRO A 139 -29.18 -23.26 29.60
C PRO A 139 -28.79 -21.83 29.19
N VAL A 140 -28.14 -21.66 28.03
CA VAL A 140 -27.86 -20.34 27.42
C VAL A 140 -29.11 -19.75 26.77
N LEU A 141 -30.08 -20.57 26.41
CA LEU A 141 -31.39 -20.12 25.91
C LEU A 141 -32.27 -19.76 27.10
N ASP A 142 -33.05 -18.68 26.99
CA ASP A 142 -34.11 -18.43 27.96
C ASP A 142 -35.23 -19.48 27.84
N LEU A 143 -36.05 -19.59 28.88
CA LEU A 143 -37.07 -20.62 28.95
C LEU A 143 -38.07 -20.53 27.79
N GLU A 144 -38.36 -19.32 27.31
CA GLU A 144 -39.30 -19.06 26.22
C GLU A 144 -38.75 -19.57 24.89
N ALA A 145 -37.47 -19.31 24.60
CA ALA A 145 -36.77 -19.84 23.44
C ALA A 145 -36.65 -21.36 23.50
N GLN A 146 -36.36 -21.95 24.67
CA GLN A 146 -36.30 -23.41 24.84
C GLN A 146 -37.65 -24.07 24.50
N VAL A 147 -38.76 -23.50 24.99
CA VAL A 147 -40.12 -24.01 24.72
C VAL A 147 -40.48 -23.88 23.24
N ALA A 148 -40.26 -22.70 22.64
CA ALA A 148 -40.59 -22.45 21.24
C ALA A 148 -39.80 -23.37 20.28
N LEU A 149 -38.50 -23.54 20.51
CA LEU A 149 -37.65 -24.44 19.71
C LEU A 149 -38.06 -25.90 19.84
N THR A 150 -38.48 -26.34 21.04
CA THR A 150 -38.95 -27.70 21.28
C THR A 150 -40.27 -27.98 20.56
N LEU A 151 -41.25 -27.07 20.68
CA LEU A 151 -42.56 -27.22 20.04
C LEU A 151 -42.44 -27.27 18.51
N ARG A 152 -41.58 -26.41 17.95
CA ARG A 152 -41.38 -26.34 16.50
C ARG A 152 -40.56 -27.49 15.93
N SER A 153 -39.50 -27.91 16.61
CA SER A 153 -38.51 -28.82 16.02
C SER A 153 -38.71 -30.28 16.44
N VAL A 154 -39.26 -30.51 17.65
CA VAL A 154 -39.46 -31.86 18.20
C VAL A 154 -40.93 -32.28 18.12
N ALA A 155 -41.86 -31.38 18.45
CA ALA A 155 -43.30 -31.64 18.36
C ALA A 155 -43.91 -31.30 16.99
N TRP A 156 -43.11 -30.71 16.07
CA TRP A 156 -43.49 -30.36 14.69
C TRP A 156 -44.72 -29.44 14.57
N LEU A 157 -44.95 -28.58 15.56
CA LEU A 157 -46.02 -27.59 15.51
C LEU A 157 -45.60 -26.38 14.67
N THR A 158 -46.56 -25.84 13.92
CA THR A 158 -46.35 -24.64 13.10
C THR A 158 -46.45 -23.37 13.95
N THR A 159 -45.89 -22.26 13.47
CA THR A 159 -45.92 -20.98 14.20
C THR A 159 -47.35 -20.53 14.51
N ASP A 160 -48.30 -20.80 13.62
CA ASP A 160 -49.72 -20.47 13.81
C ASP A 160 -50.40 -21.29 14.92
N GLU A 161 -49.85 -22.45 15.28
CA GLU A 161 -50.37 -23.33 16.35
C GLU A 161 -49.71 -23.06 17.72
N ILE A 162 -48.62 -22.28 17.75
CA ILE A 162 -47.85 -21.97 18.97
C ILE A 162 -48.19 -20.57 19.53
N ALA A 163 -48.87 -19.71 18.75
CA ALA A 163 -49.18 -18.31 19.05
C ALA A 163 -50.48 -18.09 19.84
#